data_AF-A0A953MN03-F1
#
_entry.id   AF-A0A953MN03-F1
#
_cell.length_a   1.000
_cell.length_b   1.000
_cell.length_c   1.000
_cell.angle_alpha   90.00
_cell.angle_beta   90.00
_cell.angle_gamma   90.00
#
_symmetry.space_group_name_H-M   'P 1'
#
loop_
_entity.id
_entity.type
_entity.pdbx_description
1 polymer ?
#
loop_
_entity_poly.entity_id
_entity_poly.type
_entity_poly.pdbx_seq_one_letter_code
_entity_poly.pdbx_strand_id
1 'polypeptide(L)' 'AIDGVSMTVARLNENKFSVGIIPHTWKETVFSDKKPGDTVNLEFDVLGKYVERIMEGKADNSSITEING' A
#
# COMPACT_ATOMS: atom_id res chain seq x y z
N ALA A 1 -2.49 -6.96 3.96
CA ALA A 1 -3.65 -7.85 3.76
C ALA A 1 -4.93 -7.05 3.76
N ILE A 2 -5.99 -7.56 3.12
CA ILE A 2 -7.34 -6.99 3.12
C ILE A 2 -8.26 -8.05 3.73
N ASP A 3 -8.95 -7.75 4.83
CA ASP A 3 -9.76 -8.70 5.60
C ASP A 3 -9.00 -10.03 5.86
N GLY A 4 -7.70 -9.94 6.21
CA GLY A 4 -6.82 -11.09 6.47
C GLY A 4 -6.29 -11.81 5.21
N VAL A 5 -6.76 -11.46 4.01
CA VAL A 5 -6.29 -12.05 2.75
C VAL A 5 -5.05 -11.32 2.25
N SER A 6 -3.96 -12.06 2.02
CA SER A 6 -2.75 -11.51 1.41
C SER A 6 -3.00 -11.16 -0.05
N MET A 7 -2.81 -9.88 -0.40
CA MET A 7 -3.08 -9.34 -1.73
C MET A 7 -1.93 -8.48 -2.21
N THR A 8 -1.62 -8.57 -3.50
CA THR A 8 -0.63 -7.72 -4.17
C THR A 8 -1.30 -6.51 -4.81
N VAL A 9 -0.78 -5.31 -4.54
CA VAL A 9 -1.25 -4.08 -5.18
C VAL A 9 -0.86 -4.09 -6.67
N ALA A 10 -1.86 -3.97 -7.53
CA ALA A 10 -1.69 -3.90 -8.99
C ALA A 10 -1.58 -2.46 -9.51
N ARG A 11 -2.21 -1.50 -8.81
CA ARG A 11 -2.15 -0.07 -9.13
C ARG A 11 -2.30 0.77 -7.87
N LEU A 12 -1.57 1.88 -7.82
CA LEU A 12 -1.66 2.89 -6.78
C LEU A 12 -2.03 4.25 -7.41
N ASN A 13 -2.91 4.98 -6.73
CA ASN A 13 -3.24 6.38 -6.96
C ASN A 13 -3.25 7.11 -5.60
N GLU A 14 -3.36 8.44 -5.59
CA GLU A 14 -3.20 9.27 -4.38
C GLU A 14 -3.98 8.77 -3.15
N ASN A 15 -5.25 8.40 -3.32
CA ASN A 15 -6.12 7.96 -2.20
C ASN A 15 -6.79 6.60 -2.44
N LYS A 16 -6.30 5.83 -3.43
CA LYS A 16 -6.92 4.56 -3.84
C LYS A 16 -5.88 3.60 -4.37
N PHE A 17 -6.07 2.32 -4.09
CA PHE A 17 -5.29 1.25 -4.71
C PHE A 17 -6.22 0.21 -5.32
N SER A 18 -5.67 -0.61 -6.23
CA SER A 18 -6.36 -1.74 -6.83
C SER A 18 -5.55 -3.00 -6.64
N VAL A 19 -6.24 -4.12 -6.45
CA VAL A 19 -5.67 -5.46 -6.36
C VAL A 19 -6.28 -6.35 -7.43
N GLY A 20 -5.52 -7.32 -7.92
CA GLY A 20 -6.05 -8.36 -8.80
C GLY A 20 -6.54 -9.54 -7.97
N ILE A 21 -7.76 -10.04 -8.24
CA ILE A 21 -8.33 -11.21 -7.55
C ILE A 21 -8.55 -12.31 -8.58
N ILE A 22 -7.98 -13.49 -8.33
CA ILE A 22 -8.21 -14.69 -9.15
C ILE A 22 -9.48 -15.42 -8.72
N PRO A 23 -10.10 -16.25 -9.60
CA PRO A 23 -11.38 -16.89 -9.29
C PRO A 23 -11.41 -17.74 -8.02
N HIS A 24 -10.31 -18.42 -7.67
CA HIS A 24 -10.25 -19.21 -6.44
C HIS A 24 -10.31 -18.30 -5.19
N THR A 25 -9.48 -17.25 -5.12
CA THR A 25 -9.51 -16.27 -4.02
C THR A 25 -10.88 -15.59 -3.91
N TRP A 26 -11.52 -15.26 -5.04
CA TRP A 26 -12.86 -14.68 -5.02
C TRP A 26 -13.89 -15.62 -4.38
N LYS A 27 -13.82 -16.92 -4.67
CA LYS A 27 -14.78 -17.92 -4.16
C LYS A 27 -14.54 -18.36 -2.73
N GLU A 28 -13.28 -18.38 -2.29
CA GLU A 28 -12.89 -18.93 -0.98
C GLU A 28 -12.69 -17.85 0.10
N THR A 29 -13.04 -16.59 -0.18
CA THR A 29 -12.87 -15.48 0.77
C THR A 29 -14.12 -14.63 0.83
N VAL A 30 -14.19 -13.75 1.83
CA VAL A 30 -15.34 -12.84 2.04
C VAL A 30 -15.55 -11.84 0.89
N PHE A 31 -14.62 -11.73 -0.06
CA PHE A 31 -14.72 -10.78 -1.17
C PHE A 31 -15.93 -11.02 -2.06
N SER A 32 -16.41 -12.25 -2.22
CA SER A 32 -17.63 -12.53 -3.00
C SER A 32 -18.90 -11.90 -2.42
N ASP A 33 -18.90 -11.64 -1.11
CA ASP A 33 -20.07 -11.14 -0.39
C ASP A 33 -20.04 -9.62 -0.23
N LYS A 34 -18.86 -9.02 -0.47
CA LYS A 34 -18.63 -7.57 -0.35
C LYS A 34 -19.18 -6.81 -1.54
N LYS A 35 -19.68 -5.61 -1.27
CA LYS A 35 -20.23 -4.68 -2.26
C LYS A 35 -19.49 -3.34 -2.21
N PRO A 36 -19.54 -2.55 -3.28
CA PRO A 36 -19.04 -1.18 -3.26
C PRO A 36 -19.66 -0.39 -2.10
N GLY A 37 -18.80 0.20 -1.26
CA GLY A 37 -19.21 0.93 -0.05
C GLY A 37 -19.00 0.15 1.25
N ASP A 38 -18.82 -1.17 1.18
CA ASP A 38 -18.50 -1.97 2.37
C ASP A 38 -17.11 -1.61 2.91
N THR A 39 -16.99 -1.58 4.23
CA THR A 39 -15.71 -1.41 4.89
C THR A 39 -14.92 -2.71 4.88
N VAL A 40 -13.60 -2.57 4.85
CA VAL A 40 -12.62 -3.67 4.93
C VAL A 40 -11.55 -3.32 5.96
N ASN A 41 -10.98 -4.33 6.59
CA ASN A 41 -9.83 -4.17 7.47
C ASN A 41 -8.55 -4.22 6.63
N LEU A 42 -7.64 -3.26 6.86
CA LEU A 42 -6.35 -3.19 6.19
C LEU A 42 -5.21 -3.43 7.18
N GLU A 43 -4.34 -4.37 6.85
CA GLU A 43 -3.17 -4.70 7.65
C GLU A 43 -1.91 -4.49 6.81
N PHE A 44 -0.94 -3.76 7.36
CA PHE A 44 0.36 -3.55 6.75
C PHE A 44 1.42 -4.29 7.55
N ASP A 45 2.31 -4.98 6.87
CA ASP A 45 3.47 -5.57 7.53
C ASP A 45 4.38 -4.46 8.05
N VAL A 46 5.02 -4.71 9.19
CA VAL A 46 5.96 -3.81 9.86
C VAL A 46 7.09 -3.40 8.89
N LEU A 47 7.47 -4.30 7.98
CA LEU A 47 8.44 -4.02 6.91
C LEU A 47 8.02 -2.85 6.01
N GLY A 48 6.73 -2.72 5.69
CA GLY A 48 6.22 -1.59 4.89
C GLY A 48 6.44 -0.25 5.57
N LYS A 49 6.21 -0.17 6.89
CA LYS A 49 6.46 1.04 7.68
C LYS A 49 7.95 1.39 7.75
N TYR A 50 8.83 0.40 7.78
CA TYR A 50 10.27 0.65 7.73
C TYR A 50 10.73 1.15 6.36
N VAL A 51 10.17 0.60 5.27
CA VAL A 51 10.46 1.07 3.91
C VAL A 51 9.99 2.52 3.74
N GLU A 52 8.79 2.86 4.19
CA GLU A 52 8.27 4.23 4.19
C GLU A 52 9.21 5.19 4.92
N ARG A 53 9.61 4.88 6.17
CA ARG A 53 10.57 5.69 6.94
C ARG A 53 11.93 5.87 6.26
N ILE A 54 12.44 4.81 5.61
CA ILE A 54 13.71 4.89 4.86
C ILE A 54 13.56 5.78 3.63
N MET A 55 12.39 5.76 2.97
CA MET A 55 12.10 6.62 1.83
C MET A 55 11.90 8.08 2.24
N GLU A 56 11.23 8.34 3.37
CA GLU A 56 11.10 9.67 3.98
C GLU A 56 12.46 10.24 4.40
N GLY A 57 13.33 9.41 5.00
CA GLY A 57 14.69 9.80 5.40
C GLY A 57 15.66 10.11 4.24
N LYS A 58 15.27 9.87 2.98
CA LYS A 58 16.06 10.24 1.79
C LYS A 58 15.69 11.59 1.19
N ALA A 59 14.62 12.25 1.67
CA ALA A 59 14.22 13.57 1.17
C ALA A 59 15.05 14.73 1.74
N ASP A 60 15.94 14.48 2.72
CA ASP A 60 16.67 15.51 3.45
C ASP A 60 18.16 15.57 3.07
N ASN A 61 18.45 15.71 1.77
CA ASN A 61 19.80 16.04 1.31
C ASN A 61 19.80 17.17 0.25
N SER A 62 19.14 18.28 0.57
CA SER A 62 19.30 19.53 -0.18
C SER A 62 19.85 20.62 0.74
N SER A 63 21.19 20.73 0.78
CA SER A 63 21.94 21.97 1.03
C SER A 63 23.45 21.73 0.81
N ILE A 64 23.87 21.41 -0.41
CA ILE A 64 25.22 21.83 -0.84
C ILE A 64 25.06 23.28 -1.29
N THR A 65 25.23 24.21 -0.36
CA THR A 65 25.44 25.62 -0.72
C THR A 65 26.86 25.71 -1.27
N GLU A 66 27.02 25.74 -2.59
CA GLU A 66 28.26 26.23 -3.19
C GLU A 66 28.42 27.70 -2.78
N ILE A 67 29.33 27.92 -1.84
CA ILE A 67 29.77 29.25 -1.43
C ILE A 67 30.65 29.77 -2.58
N ASN A 68 30.06 30.51 -3.51
CA ASN A 68 30.82 31.39 -4.40
C ASN A 68 30.92 32.75 -3.73
N GLY A 69 32.12 33.12 -3.30
CA GLY A 69 32.46 34.41 -2.71
C GLY A 69 33.81 34.37 -2.00
#